data_AF-A0A6J4Q749-F1
#
_entry.id   AF-A0A6J4Q749-F1
#
_cell.length_a   1.000
_cell.length_b   1.000
_cell.length_c   1.000
_cell.angle_alpha   90.00
_cell.angle_beta   90.00
_cell.angle_gamma   90.00
#
_symmetry.space_group_name_H-M   'P 1'
#
loop_
_entity.id
_entity.type
_entity.pdbx_description
1 polymer ?
#
loop_
_entity_poly.entity_id
_entity_poly.type
_entity_poly.pdbx_seq_one_letter_code
_entity_poly.pdbx_strand_id
1 'polypeptide(L)'
;EGRTGETLALSGGGRAWAGLAADPFFGDGIALGRFRAAALEGRYDPEAFAQGPVNVFAGRNVTGVVLELPTASLGAEAFSLWGTTSAPRDGGWAQADRWATPLVQHLFMNHDHHLADEYNKARPQDDPETYAGRISGFVEGLTAAAGTAPDPAAYGERVAGMLLPDVLSYDTREPAGYGLDVRNGRAMADDVYDVMVSLVANAPLADGVGPDGDYPADFPYLAPPNAPSPQLPPLVPRKAG
;
A
#
# COMPACT_ATOMS: atom_id res chain seq x y z
N GLU A 1 13.77 6.00 25.13
CA GLU A 1 12.80 7.06 24.79
C GLU A 1 13.52 8.12 23.94
N GLY A 2 12.84 8.74 22.98
CA GLY A 2 13.40 9.71 22.05
C GLY A 2 12.43 10.85 21.77
N ARG A 3 12.86 11.84 20.97
CA ARG A 3 12.05 13.01 20.59
C ARG A 3 11.75 12.97 19.09
N THR A 4 10.57 13.45 18.70
CA THR A 4 10.24 13.54 17.27
C THR A 4 11.15 14.53 16.54
N GLY A 5 11.47 14.23 15.29
CA GLY A 5 12.42 15.01 14.49
C GLY A 5 13.90 14.75 14.80
N GLU A 6 14.22 14.06 15.89
CA GLU A 6 15.58 13.72 16.29
C GLU A 6 15.92 12.27 15.95
N THR A 7 17.18 12.01 15.61
CA THR A 7 17.70 10.64 15.41
C THR A 7 18.04 10.03 16.76
N LEU A 8 17.51 8.83 17.02
CA LEU A 8 17.80 8.03 18.21
C LEU A 8 18.70 6.85 17.83
N ALA A 9 19.89 6.74 18.45
CA ALA A 9 20.70 5.53 18.33
C ALA A 9 20.07 4.36 19.09
N LEU A 10 20.07 3.16 18.50
CA LEU A 10 19.48 1.97 19.09
C LEU A 10 20.53 1.11 19.82
N SER A 11 20.13 0.52 20.95
CA SER A 11 20.93 -0.50 21.62
C SER A 11 21.00 -1.76 20.74
N GLY A 12 22.20 -2.16 20.35
CA GLY A 12 22.43 -3.24 19.37
C GLY A 12 22.86 -2.75 17.98
N GLY A 13 23.03 -1.44 17.80
CA GLY A 13 23.40 -0.83 16.53
C GLY A 13 22.18 -0.39 15.72
N GLY A 14 22.39 0.54 14.79
CA GLY A 14 21.31 1.15 14.01
C GLY A 14 20.72 2.41 14.67
N ARG A 15 19.65 2.92 14.07
CA ARG A 15 19.03 4.20 14.42
C ARG A 15 17.54 4.22 14.11
N ALA A 16 16.81 5.03 14.87
CA ALA A 16 15.39 5.26 14.72
C ALA A 16 15.08 6.74 14.59
N TRP A 17 14.03 7.07 13.86
CA TRP A 17 13.50 8.42 13.71
C TRP A 17 11.99 8.36 13.62
N ALA A 18 11.32 9.34 14.22
CA ALA A 18 9.89 9.55 14.03
C ALA A 18 9.62 11.05 13.90
N GLY A 19 8.79 11.47 12.96
CA GLY A 19 8.55 12.90 12.74
C GLY A 19 7.73 13.18 11.50
N LEU A 20 7.60 14.47 11.19
CA LEU A 20 6.90 14.94 10.00
C LEU A 20 7.86 14.90 8.80
N ALA A 21 7.40 14.34 7.68
CA ALA A 21 8.12 14.29 6.41
C ALA A 21 7.17 14.63 5.25
N ALA A 22 7.73 14.98 4.08
CA ALA A 22 6.94 14.98 2.86
C ALA A 22 6.47 13.55 2.56
N ASP A 23 5.25 13.40 2.05
CA ASP A 23 4.71 12.08 1.70
C ASP A 23 5.56 11.44 0.58
N PRO A 24 6.25 10.31 0.83
CA PRO A 24 7.10 9.68 -0.17
C PRO A 24 6.30 8.84 -1.17
N PHE A 25 5.00 8.68 -0.95
CA PHE A 25 4.13 7.91 -1.83
C PHE A 25 3.70 8.74 -3.03
N PHE A 26 3.26 8.04 -4.07
CA PHE A 26 2.82 8.64 -5.32
C PHE A 26 1.77 7.72 -5.95
N GLY A 27 0.91 8.31 -6.78
CA GLY A 27 -0.12 7.58 -7.51
C GLY A 27 -1.40 8.41 -7.72
N ASP A 28 -2.17 8.01 -8.71
CA ASP A 28 -3.47 8.58 -9.03
C ASP A 28 -4.61 7.82 -8.32
N GLY A 29 -4.87 8.23 -7.08
CA GLY A 29 -5.97 7.69 -6.28
C GLY A 29 -7.36 7.97 -6.87
N ILE A 30 -7.50 9.01 -7.71
CA ILE A 30 -8.78 9.36 -8.34
C ILE A 30 -9.06 8.40 -9.50
N ALA A 31 -8.07 8.20 -10.37
CA ALA A 31 -8.13 7.25 -11.48
C ALA A 31 -8.31 5.81 -10.95
N LEU A 32 -7.57 5.42 -9.90
CA LEU A 32 -7.75 4.13 -9.23
C LEU A 32 -9.20 3.92 -8.74
N GLY A 33 -9.80 4.96 -8.15
CA GLY A 33 -11.18 4.92 -7.70
C GLY A 33 -12.18 4.70 -8.84
N ARG A 34 -11.98 5.36 -9.99
CA ARG A 34 -12.80 5.19 -11.20
C ARG A 34 -12.63 3.80 -11.81
N PHE A 35 -11.38 3.34 -11.94
CA PHE A 35 -11.04 2.01 -12.43
C PHE A 35 -11.70 0.91 -11.58
N ARG A 36 -11.58 1.00 -10.25
CA ARG A 36 -12.25 0.07 -9.32
C ARG A 36 -13.77 0.09 -9.48
N ALA A 37 -14.37 1.28 -9.59
CA ALA A 37 -15.83 1.40 -9.76
C ALA A 37 -16.30 0.71 -11.06
N ALA A 38 -15.59 0.91 -12.17
CA ALA A 38 -15.87 0.22 -13.42
C ALA A 38 -15.73 -1.31 -13.28
N ALA A 39 -14.67 -1.79 -12.62
CA ALA A 39 -14.45 -3.21 -12.37
C ALA A 39 -15.60 -3.85 -11.57
N LEU A 40 -16.10 -3.17 -10.53
CA LEU A 40 -17.23 -3.63 -9.72
C LEU A 40 -18.56 -3.68 -10.50
N GLU A 41 -18.66 -2.91 -11.58
CA GLU A 41 -19.77 -2.97 -12.54
C GLU A 41 -19.55 -4.00 -13.67
N GLY A 42 -18.48 -4.80 -13.58
CA GLY A 42 -18.13 -5.81 -14.58
C GLY A 42 -17.52 -5.23 -15.86
N ARG A 43 -16.94 -4.02 -15.80
CA ARG A 43 -16.32 -3.33 -16.93
C ARG A 43 -14.82 -3.20 -16.74
N TYR A 44 -14.08 -3.40 -17.81
CA TYR A 44 -12.67 -3.01 -17.91
C TYR A 44 -12.57 -1.62 -18.53
N ASP A 45 -12.00 -0.66 -17.79
CA ASP A 45 -11.92 0.74 -18.22
C ASP A 45 -10.50 1.31 -18.00
N PRO A 46 -9.53 0.98 -18.88
CA PRO A 46 -8.16 1.49 -18.78
C PRO A 46 -8.07 3.00 -19.05
N GLU A 47 -9.06 3.58 -19.73
CA GLU A 47 -9.13 5.02 -20.01
C GLU A 47 -9.32 5.86 -18.73
N ALA A 48 -9.66 5.23 -17.59
CA ALA A 48 -9.63 5.89 -16.30
C ALA A 48 -8.28 6.55 -15.98
N PHE A 49 -7.17 5.98 -16.48
CA PHE A 49 -5.81 6.47 -16.27
C PHE A 49 -5.30 7.43 -17.37
N ALA A 50 -6.05 7.58 -18.47
CA ALA A 50 -5.66 8.47 -19.58
C ALA A 50 -6.00 9.96 -19.33
N GLN A 51 -6.72 10.27 -18.24
CA GLN A 51 -7.37 11.56 -18.03
C GLN A 51 -6.52 12.61 -17.29
N GLY A 52 -5.22 12.68 -17.60
CA GLY A 52 -4.31 13.62 -16.96
C GLY A 52 -4.00 13.20 -15.52
N PRO A 53 -2.84 12.56 -15.26
CA PRO A 53 -2.55 11.96 -13.97
C PRO A 53 -2.49 13.00 -12.84
N VAL A 54 -3.12 12.68 -11.71
CA VAL A 54 -3.11 13.50 -10.50
C VAL A 54 -2.46 12.74 -9.36
N ASN A 55 -1.22 13.12 -9.01
CA ASN A 55 -0.58 12.63 -7.79
C ASN A 55 -1.33 13.14 -6.55
N VAL A 56 -2.14 12.27 -5.92
CA VAL A 56 -2.92 12.64 -4.74
C VAL A 56 -2.07 12.80 -3.48
N PHE A 57 -0.77 12.47 -3.53
CA PHE A 57 0.17 12.62 -2.41
C PHE A 57 1.02 13.89 -2.53
N ALA A 58 1.10 14.48 -3.72
CA ALA A 58 1.89 15.69 -3.99
C ALA A 58 1.58 16.83 -2.99
N GLY A 59 2.65 17.40 -2.44
CA GLY A 59 2.62 18.49 -1.47
C GLY A 59 2.13 18.13 -0.07
N ARG A 60 1.76 16.87 0.20
CA ARG A 60 1.28 16.42 1.51
C ARG A 60 2.45 16.05 2.43
N ASN A 61 2.16 16.09 3.72
CA ASN A 61 3.07 15.62 4.75
C ASN A 61 2.45 14.43 5.48
N VAL A 62 3.31 13.52 5.91
CA VAL A 62 2.97 12.36 6.73
C VAL A 62 3.79 12.35 8.02
N THR A 63 3.26 11.67 9.04
CA THR A 63 4.08 11.29 10.20
C THR A 63 4.75 9.97 9.88
N GLY A 64 6.06 9.99 9.69
CA GLY A 64 6.86 8.80 9.40
C GLY A 64 7.50 8.20 10.65
N VAL A 65 7.75 6.90 10.60
CA VAL A 65 8.64 6.17 11.51
C VAL A 65 9.65 5.42 10.65
N VAL A 66 10.93 5.61 10.91
CA VAL A 66 12.03 5.01 10.16
C VAL A 66 12.94 4.25 11.11
N LEU A 67 13.24 3.00 10.78
CA LEU A 67 14.16 2.14 11.49
C LEU A 67 15.25 1.68 10.53
N GLU A 68 16.50 1.97 10.87
CA GLU A 68 17.68 1.39 10.23
C GLU A 68 18.29 0.39 11.20
N LEU A 69 18.37 -0.87 10.80
CA LEU A 69 18.85 -1.97 11.63
C LEU A 69 20.01 -2.69 10.92
N PRO A 70 21.03 -3.15 11.66
CA PRO A 70 22.03 -4.05 11.10
C PRO A 70 21.38 -5.34 10.58
N THR A 71 21.75 -5.80 9.38
CA THR A 71 21.21 -7.04 8.80
C THR A 71 21.36 -8.24 9.73
N ALA A 72 22.48 -8.34 10.45
CA ALA A 72 22.71 -9.40 11.43
C ALA A 72 21.67 -9.46 12.57
N SER A 73 20.96 -8.36 12.83
CA SER A 73 19.91 -8.28 13.85
C SER A 73 18.56 -8.80 13.36
N LEU A 74 18.37 -8.98 12.06
CA LEU A 74 17.10 -9.43 11.46
C LEU A 74 17.01 -10.96 11.32
N GLY A 75 18.11 -11.68 11.58
CA GLY A 75 18.20 -13.12 11.36
C GLY A 75 18.58 -13.47 9.92
N ALA A 76 18.83 -14.77 9.68
CA ALA A 76 19.27 -15.27 8.38
C ALA A 76 18.12 -15.72 7.45
N GLU A 77 16.90 -15.82 8.00
CA GLU A 77 15.71 -16.31 7.30
C GLU A 77 14.86 -15.15 6.79
N ALA A 78 14.08 -15.41 5.75
CA ALA A 78 13.04 -14.48 5.30
C ALA A 78 11.98 -14.29 6.40
N PHE A 79 11.42 -13.09 6.49
CA PHE A 79 10.39 -12.75 7.46
C PHE A 79 9.28 -11.93 6.82
N SER A 80 8.15 -11.86 7.51
CA SER A 80 6.97 -11.12 7.07
C SER A 80 6.68 -9.95 7.99
N LEU A 81 6.29 -8.81 7.42
CA LEU A 81 5.90 -7.61 8.15
C LEU A 81 4.48 -7.19 7.80
N TRP A 82 3.78 -6.68 8.80
CA TRP A 82 2.57 -5.89 8.65
C TRP A 82 2.54 -4.88 9.79
N GLY A 83 1.92 -3.73 9.55
CA GLY A 83 1.80 -2.64 10.52
C GLY A 83 0.37 -2.47 10.98
N THR A 84 0.20 -1.97 12.20
CA THR A 84 -1.10 -1.52 12.71
C THR A 84 -0.97 -0.16 13.37
N THR A 85 -2.07 0.60 13.35
CA THR A 85 -2.27 1.74 14.24
C THR A 85 -3.24 1.32 15.33
N SER A 86 -3.10 1.91 16.53
CA SER A 86 -4.05 1.72 17.61
C SER A 86 -4.54 3.08 18.11
N ALA A 87 -5.81 3.15 18.50
CA ALA A 87 -6.40 4.33 19.10
C ALA A 87 -6.97 3.99 20.50
N PRO A 88 -7.00 4.96 21.43
CA PRO A 88 -7.65 4.76 22.72
C PRO A 88 -9.14 4.43 22.55
N ARG A 89 -9.62 3.37 23.19
CA ARG A 89 -11.02 2.93 23.17
C ARG A 89 -11.37 2.22 24.47
N ASP A 90 -12.46 2.63 25.10
CA ASP A 90 -12.99 2.04 26.35
C ASP A 90 -11.96 1.84 27.47
N GLY A 91 -11.03 2.80 27.63
CA GLY A 91 -9.97 2.76 28.65
C GLY A 91 -8.77 1.87 28.29
N GLY A 92 -8.73 1.29 27.08
CA GLY A 92 -7.59 0.56 26.53
C GLY A 92 -7.15 1.10 25.16
N TRP A 93 -6.32 0.32 24.47
CA TRP A 93 -5.95 0.55 23.07
C TRP A 93 -6.60 -0.50 22.20
N ALA A 94 -7.19 -0.08 21.08
CA ALA A 94 -7.75 -0.98 20.09
C ALA A 94 -7.13 -0.67 18.72
N GLN A 95 -6.87 -1.72 17.94
CA GLN A 95 -6.44 -1.59 16.55
C GLN A 95 -7.45 -0.73 15.77
N ALA A 96 -6.93 0.28 15.07
CA ALA A 96 -7.72 1.21 14.27
C ALA A 96 -7.56 0.92 12.78
N ASP A 97 -6.31 0.70 12.34
CA ASP A 97 -5.97 0.37 10.96
C ASP A 97 -4.90 -0.72 10.91
N ARG A 98 -4.78 -1.38 9.75
CA ARG A 98 -3.66 -2.26 9.41
C ARG A 98 -3.14 -1.98 8.01
N TRP A 99 -1.88 -2.32 7.74
CA TRP A 99 -1.29 -2.20 6.42
C TRP A 99 -0.17 -3.22 6.18
N ALA A 100 -0.11 -3.78 4.97
CA ALA A 100 1.09 -4.45 4.48
C ALA A 100 1.26 -4.24 2.98
N THR A 101 0.54 -5.01 2.15
CA THR A 101 0.67 -4.95 0.71
C THR A 101 -0.03 -3.70 0.16
N PRO A 102 0.66 -2.89 -0.65
CA PRO A 102 0.06 -1.71 -1.25
C PRO A 102 -1.24 -2.02 -1.99
N LEU A 103 -2.22 -1.13 -1.83
CA LEU A 103 -3.49 -1.12 -2.56
C LEU A 103 -4.45 -2.32 -2.36
N VAL A 104 -4.14 -3.32 -1.52
CA VAL A 104 -5.10 -4.42 -1.24
C VAL A 104 -6.42 -3.87 -0.69
N GLN A 105 -6.39 -3.08 0.38
CA GLN A 105 -7.61 -2.47 0.92
C GLN A 105 -8.29 -1.53 -0.10
N HIS A 106 -7.51 -0.75 -0.84
CA HIS A 106 -8.01 0.23 -1.81
C HIS A 106 -8.77 -0.41 -2.97
N LEU A 107 -8.27 -1.52 -3.52
CA LEU A 107 -8.88 -2.23 -4.64
C LEU A 107 -10.07 -3.07 -4.19
N PHE A 108 -9.93 -3.80 -3.08
CA PHE A 108 -10.87 -4.88 -2.75
C PHE A 108 -11.86 -4.53 -1.65
N MET A 109 -11.57 -3.55 -0.79
CA MET A 109 -12.39 -3.28 0.42
C MET A 109 -13.04 -1.90 0.42
N ASN A 110 -12.35 -0.85 -0.06
CA ASN A 110 -12.76 0.56 0.10
C ASN A 110 -14.06 0.97 -0.62
N HIS A 111 -14.68 0.10 -1.41
CA HIS A 111 -16.01 0.36 -1.97
C HIS A 111 -17.14 0.15 -0.93
N ASP A 112 -16.86 -0.52 0.18
CA ASP A 112 -17.78 -0.73 1.29
C ASP A 112 -17.08 -0.33 2.61
N HIS A 113 -17.62 0.69 3.28
CA HIS A 113 -17.04 1.22 4.52
C HIS A 113 -17.07 0.23 5.68
N HIS A 114 -18.06 -0.65 5.76
CA HIS A 114 -18.11 -1.67 6.80
C HIS A 114 -17.02 -2.71 6.58
N LEU A 115 -16.88 -3.18 5.34
CA LEU A 115 -15.84 -4.11 4.96
C LEU A 115 -14.43 -3.53 5.17
N ALA A 116 -14.22 -2.26 4.82
CA ALA A 116 -12.94 -1.59 5.04
C ALA A 116 -12.60 -1.49 6.53
N ASP A 117 -13.60 -1.21 7.39
CA ASP A 117 -13.45 -1.15 8.84
C ASP A 117 -13.23 -2.54 9.48
N GLU A 118 -13.88 -3.59 8.97
CA GLU A 118 -13.62 -4.98 9.35
C GLU A 118 -12.20 -5.40 8.97
N TYR A 119 -11.79 -5.13 7.72
CA TYR A 119 -10.42 -5.37 7.25
C TYR A 119 -9.40 -4.68 8.14
N ASN A 120 -9.61 -3.41 8.48
CA ASN A 120 -8.73 -2.64 9.34
C ASN A 120 -8.50 -3.26 10.73
N LYS A 121 -9.47 -4.03 11.25
CA LYS A 121 -9.42 -4.67 12.57
C LYS A 121 -9.01 -6.15 12.53
N ALA A 122 -8.95 -6.73 11.34
CA ALA A 122 -8.59 -8.11 11.13
C ALA A 122 -7.08 -8.36 11.38
N ARG A 123 -6.72 -9.65 11.43
CA ARG A 123 -5.33 -10.11 11.50
C ARG A 123 -4.99 -10.88 10.23
N PRO A 124 -3.77 -10.75 9.68
CA PRO A 124 -3.41 -11.39 8.42
C PRO A 124 -3.57 -12.90 8.39
N GLN A 125 -3.44 -13.56 9.55
CA GLN A 125 -3.61 -15.01 9.69
C GLN A 125 -4.99 -15.52 9.22
N ASP A 126 -6.04 -14.69 9.31
CA ASP A 126 -7.41 -15.05 8.96
C ASP A 126 -7.76 -14.59 7.52
N ASP A 127 -6.85 -13.88 6.85
CA ASP A 127 -7.09 -13.27 5.54
C ASP A 127 -7.41 -14.29 4.44
N PRO A 128 -6.68 -15.42 4.29
CA PRO A 128 -6.97 -16.36 3.21
C PRO A 128 -8.39 -16.93 3.31
N GLU A 129 -8.87 -17.21 4.53
CA GLU A 129 -10.23 -17.70 4.74
C GLU A 129 -11.27 -16.60 4.50
N THR A 130 -10.98 -15.37 4.96
CA THR A 130 -11.97 -14.28 4.98
C THR A 130 -12.08 -13.55 3.64
N TYR A 131 -10.97 -13.34 2.94
CA TYR A 131 -10.88 -12.39 1.82
C TYR A 131 -10.50 -13.03 0.48
N ALA A 132 -10.04 -14.29 0.43
CA ALA A 132 -9.58 -14.89 -0.83
C ALA A 132 -10.66 -14.88 -1.92
N GLY A 133 -11.89 -15.31 -1.60
CA GLY A 133 -12.99 -15.32 -2.57
C GLY A 133 -13.37 -13.94 -3.11
N ARG A 134 -13.18 -12.89 -2.31
CA ARG A 134 -13.44 -11.50 -2.74
C ARG A 134 -12.36 -11.01 -3.69
N ILE A 135 -11.09 -11.26 -3.38
CA ILE A 135 -9.97 -10.86 -4.23
C ILE A 135 -10.02 -11.66 -5.54
N SER A 136 -10.19 -12.98 -5.47
CA SER A 136 -10.24 -13.83 -6.65
C SER A 136 -11.42 -13.47 -7.55
N GLY A 137 -12.62 -13.25 -6.99
CA GLY A 137 -13.80 -12.87 -7.76
C GLY A 137 -13.69 -11.50 -8.42
N PHE A 138 -13.06 -10.51 -7.76
CA PHE A 138 -12.78 -9.20 -8.39
C PHE A 138 -11.84 -9.35 -9.59
N VAL A 139 -10.74 -10.10 -9.42
CA VAL A 139 -9.73 -10.29 -10.46
C VAL A 139 -10.29 -11.15 -11.61
N GLU A 140 -11.05 -12.20 -11.30
CA GLU A 140 -11.75 -13.01 -12.29
C GLU A 140 -12.68 -12.15 -13.15
N GLY A 141 -13.57 -11.37 -12.51
CA GLY A 141 -14.51 -10.51 -13.23
C GLY A 141 -13.80 -9.48 -14.10
N LEU A 142 -12.76 -8.84 -13.58
CA LEU A 142 -11.98 -7.84 -14.30
C LEU A 142 -11.24 -8.44 -15.50
N THR A 143 -10.53 -9.55 -15.32
CA THR A 143 -9.77 -10.19 -16.41
C THR A 143 -10.67 -10.85 -17.45
N ALA A 144 -11.86 -11.33 -17.05
CA ALA A 144 -12.88 -11.78 -17.98
C ALA A 144 -13.43 -10.63 -18.84
N ALA A 145 -13.75 -9.48 -18.22
CA ALA A 145 -14.22 -8.29 -18.93
C ALA A 145 -13.14 -7.71 -19.86
N ALA A 146 -11.87 -7.78 -19.45
CA ALA A 146 -10.74 -7.30 -20.24
C ALA A 146 -10.31 -8.29 -21.36
N GLY A 147 -10.67 -9.57 -21.24
CA GLY A 147 -10.18 -10.62 -22.15
C GLY A 147 -8.68 -10.89 -22.02
N THR A 148 -8.10 -10.63 -20.83
CA THR A 148 -6.64 -10.64 -20.59
C THR A 148 -6.13 -11.93 -19.99
N ALA A 149 -7.00 -12.81 -19.49
CA ALA A 149 -6.63 -14.13 -18.97
C ALA A 149 -7.36 -15.24 -19.75
N PRO A 150 -6.65 -16.30 -20.19
CA PRO A 150 -7.28 -17.46 -20.84
C PRO A 150 -8.19 -18.24 -19.88
N ASP A 151 -7.88 -18.20 -18.59
CA ASP A 151 -8.68 -18.74 -17.49
C ASP A 151 -8.76 -17.66 -16.37
N PRO A 152 -9.77 -16.79 -16.42
CA PRO A 152 -9.96 -15.72 -15.43
C PRO A 152 -10.10 -16.23 -13.99
N ALA A 153 -10.80 -17.35 -13.79
CA ALA A 153 -11.02 -17.90 -12.45
C ALA A 153 -9.70 -18.39 -11.84
N ALA A 154 -8.94 -19.19 -12.58
CA ALA A 154 -7.63 -19.66 -12.12
C ALA A 154 -6.64 -18.49 -11.94
N TYR A 155 -6.73 -17.44 -12.76
CA TYR A 155 -5.90 -16.24 -12.57
C TYR A 155 -6.27 -15.49 -11.29
N GLY A 156 -7.57 -15.34 -11.00
CA GLY A 156 -8.06 -14.72 -9.76
C GLY A 156 -7.59 -15.47 -8.51
N GLU A 157 -7.67 -16.80 -8.50
CA GLU A 157 -7.16 -17.62 -7.39
C GLU A 157 -5.64 -17.44 -7.18
N ARG A 158 -4.86 -17.38 -8.27
CA ARG A 158 -3.41 -17.12 -8.19
C ARG A 158 -3.12 -15.75 -7.59
N VAL A 159 -3.80 -14.70 -8.03
CA VAL A 159 -3.61 -13.35 -7.49
C VAL A 159 -4.01 -13.29 -6.02
N ALA A 160 -5.12 -13.93 -5.62
CA ALA A 160 -5.50 -14.02 -4.20
C ALA A 160 -4.41 -14.72 -3.36
N GLY A 161 -3.87 -15.83 -3.84
CA GLY A 161 -2.76 -16.54 -3.17
C GLY A 161 -1.44 -15.77 -3.13
N MET A 162 -1.22 -14.83 -4.05
CA MET A 162 -0.05 -13.92 -4.02
C MET A 162 -0.21 -12.78 -3.01
N LEU A 163 -1.44 -12.36 -2.73
CA LEU A 163 -1.74 -11.20 -1.89
C LEU A 163 -2.11 -11.57 -0.45
N LEU A 164 -2.47 -12.84 -0.18
CA LEU A 164 -2.92 -13.30 1.12
C LEU A 164 -2.01 -14.41 1.68
N PRO A 165 -1.70 -14.40 2.99
CA PRO A 165 -2.09 -13.39 3.99
C PRO A 165 -1.48 -12.00 3.66
N ASP A 166 -2.18 -10.91 3.98
CA ASP A 166 -1.69 -9.56 3.66
C ASP A 166 -0.51 -9.18 4.56
N VAL A 167 0.68 -9.57 4.12
CA VAL A 167 1.97 -9.31 4.75
C VAL A 167 3.03 -9.03 3.68
N LEU A 168 3.99 -8.14 3.99
CA LEU A 168 5.18 -7.93 3.16
C LEU A 168 6.25 -8.93 3.55
N SER A 169 6.59 -9.85 2.66
CA SER A 169 7.72 -10.76 2.85
C SER A 169 9.03 -10.08 2.49
N TYR A 170 10.08 -10.31 3.26
CA TYR A 170 11.42 -9.76 3.02
C TYR A 170 12.49 -10.79 3.37
N ASP A 171 13.40 -11.02 2.44
CA ASP A 171 14.61 -11.80 2.54
C ASP A 171 15.81 -10.87 2.40
N THR A 172 16.64 -10.82 3.44
CA THR A 172 17.82 -9.94 3.51
C THR A 172 18.92 -10.31 2.50
N ARG A 173 18.82 -11.48 1.87
CA ARG A 173 19.80 -12.00 0.89
C ARG A 173 19.48 -11.57 -0.55
N GLU A 174 18.25 -11.12 -0.78
CA GLU A 174 17.77 -10.71 -2.10
C GLU A 174 17.60 -9.17 -2.14
N PRO A 175 17.77 -8.53 -3.31
CA PRO A 175 17.48 -7.11 -3.45
C PRO A 175 16.03 -6.80 -3.07
N ALA A 176 15.79 -5.66 -2.42
CA ALA A 176 14.44 -5.20 -2.17
C ALA A 176 13.77 -4.79 -3.48
N GLY A 177 12.51 -5.15 -3.66
CA GLY A 177 11.75 -4.76 -4.84
C GLY A 177 10.32 -5.26 -4.82
N TYR A 178 9.43 -4.44 -5.37
CA TYR A 178 8.02 -4.74 -5.54
C TYR A 178 7.62 -4.50 -7.00
N GLY A 179 7.54 -5.59 -7.75
CA GLY A 179 7.17 -5.65 -9.16
C GLY A 179 6.20 -6.80 -9.43
N LEU A 180 5.90 -7.05 -10.70
CA LEU A 180 5.07 -8.19 -11.11
C LEU A 180 5.77 -9.53 -10.85
N ASP A 181 7.09 -9.59 -11.07
CA ASP A 181 7.91 -10.81 -10.91
C ASP A 181 8.69 -10.87 -9.59
N VAL A 182 8.79 -9.75 -8.86
CA VAL A 182 9.60 -9.64 -7.64
C VAL A 182 8.74 -9.11 -6.50
N ARG A 183 8.71 -9.82 -5.36
CA ARG A 183 8.01 -9.40 -4.14
C ARG A 183 8.91 -9.64 -2.92
N ASN A 184 9.86 -8.75 -2.73
CA ASN A 184 10.81 -8.81 -1.63
C ASN A 184 10.89 -7.44 -0.93
N GLY A 185 10.00 -7.22 0.04
CA GLY A 185 9.77 -5.90 0.62
C GLY A 185 9.25 -4.92 -0.44
N ARG A 186 9.60 -3.65 -0.27
CA ARG A 186 9.25 -2.57 -1.20
C ARG A 186 10.28 -1.45 -1.06
N ALA A 187 10.92 -1.07 -2.16
CA ALA A 187 11.71 0.15 -2.21
C ALA A 187 10.78 1.37 -2.30
N MET A 188 11.19 2.53 -1.77
CA MET A 188 10.33 3.71 -1.72
C MET A 188 9.87 4.19 -3.10
N ALA A 189 10.73 4.03 -4.11
CA ALA A 189 10.46 4.42 -5.50
C ALA A 189 9.77 3.33 -6.34
N ASP A 190 9.45 2.17 -5.77
CA ASP A 190 8.70 1.14 -6.49
C ASP A 190 7.29 1.67 -6.83
N ASP A 191 6.93 1.59 -8.11
CA ASP A 191 5.63 2.01 -8.64
C ASP A 191 4.55 0.96 -8.36
N VAL A 192 4.08 0.97 -7.12
CA VAL A 192 3.12 -0.03 -6.64
C VAL A 192 1.73 0.18 -7.20
N TYR A 193 1.40 1.38 -7.73
CA TYR A 193 0.15 1.61 -8.44
C TYR A 193 0.15 0.83 -9.73
N ASP A 194 1.13 1.08 -10.60
CA ASP A 194 1.29 0.39 -11.88
C ASP A 194 1.36 -1.13 -11.71
N VAL A 195 2.13 -1.60 -10.73
CA VAL A 195 2.25 -3.03 -10.43
C VAL A 195 0.90 -3.64 -10.04
N MET A 196 0.16 -3.01 -9.12
CA MET A 196 -1.08 -3.59 -8.62
C MET A 196 -2.21 -3.52 -9.64
N VAL A 197 -2.36 -2.42 -10.36
CA VAL A 197 -3.39 -2.30 -11.41
C VAL A 197 -3.08 -3.23 -12.58
N SER A 198 -1.81 -3.39 -12.95
CA SER A 198 -1.40 -4.35 -13.97
C SER A 198 -1.66 -5.79 -13.52
N LEU A 199 -1.34 -6.11 -12.26
CA LEU A 199 -1.56 -7.43 -11.68
C LEU A 199 -3.05 -7.82 -11.71
N VAL A 200 -3.95 -6.96 -11.24
CA VAL A 200 -5.38 -7.30 -11.20
C VAL A 200 -6.03 -7.30 -12.58
N ALA A 201 -5.50 -6.54 -13.54
CA ALA A 201 -5.97 -6.53 -14.92
C ALA A 201 -5.35 -7.63 -15.80
N ASN A 202 -4.28 -8.30 -15.33
CA ASN A 202 -3.43 -9.18 -16.14
C ASN A 202 -2.97 -8.53 -17.46
N ALA A 203 -2.70 -7.23 -17.42
CA ALA A 203 -2.30 -6.45 -18.60
C ALA A 203 -1.43 -5.27 -18.16
N PRO A 204 -0.49 -4.80 -19.00
CA PRO A 204 0.28 -3.61 -18.67
C PRO A 204 -0.64 -2.39 -18.55
N LEU A 205 -0.62 -1.76 -17.38
CA LEU A 205 -1.35 -0.54 -17.07
C LEU A 205 -0.45 0.39 -16.26
N ALA A 206 -0.58 1.69 -16.54
CA ALA A 206 0.10 2.73 -15.80
C ALA A 206 -0.90 3.78 -15.34
N ASP A 207 -0.76 4.28 -14.13
CA ASP A 207 -1.59 5.38 -13.62
C ASP A 207 -1.10 6.77 -14.05
N GLY A 208 0.11 6.81 -14.64
CA GLY A 208 0.73 8.01 -15.19
C GLY A 208 1.46 8.88 -14.16
N VAL A 209 1.57 8.43 -12.90
CA VAL A 209 2.28 9.11 -11.83
C VAL A 209 3.51 8.29 -11.45
N GLY A 210 4.70 8.79 -11.80
CA GLY A 210 5.96 8.16 -11.39
C GLY A 210 6.50 8.67 -10.04
N PRO A 211 7.63 8.11 -9.59
CA PRO A 211 8.36 8.60 -8.42
C PRO A 211 8.97 9.98 -8.73
N ASP A 212 8.24 11.04 -8.42
CA ASP A 212 8.64 12.44 -8.61
C ASP A 212 9.18 13.11 -7.33
N GLY A 213 9.18 12.37 -6.22
CA GLY A 213 9.67 12.81 -4.92
C GLY A 213 11.20 12.70 -4.75
N ASP A 214 11.71 13.44 -3.75
CA ASP A 214 13.07 13.22 -3.26
C ASP A 214 13.11 11.95 -2.39
N TYR A 215 14.02 11.04 -2.75
CA TYR A 215 14.35 9.84 -1.95
C TYR A 215 15.79 9.96 -1.43
N PRO A 216 16.03 10.68 -0.32
CA PRO A 216 17.37 10.87 0.22
C PRO A 216 18.07 9.52 0.47
N ALA A 217 19.34 9.43 0.08
CA ALA A 217 20.18 8.29 0.41
C ALA A 217 20.64 8.31 1.89
N ASP A 218 20.56 9.47 2.54
CA ASP A 218 20.89 9.64 3.94
C ASP A 218 19.65 9.49 4.81
N PHE A 219 19.82 8.86 5.98
CA PHE A 219 18.78 8.73 6.98
C PHE A 219 18.24 10.10 7.44
N PRO A 220 16.92 10.24 7.61
CA PRO A 220 15.90 9.18 7.71
C PRO A 220 15.34 8.70 6.37
N TYR A 221 16.02 8.95 5.24
CA TYR A 221 15.58 8.56 3.90
C TYR A 221 14.26 9.20 3.43
N LEU A 222 13.73 10.12 4.23
CA LEU A 222 12.51 10.84 3.93
C LEU A 222 12.85 12.31 3.70
N ALA A 223 12.27 12.89 2.65
CA ALA A 223 12.43 14.31 2.37
C ALA A 223 11.86 15.18 3.51
N PRO A 224 12.46 16.35 3.77
CA PRO A 224 11.93 17.30 4.75
C PRO A 224 10.46 17.64 4.48
N PRO A 225 9.66 17.92 5.53
CA PRO A 225 8.25 18.22 5.35
C PRO A 225 8.05 19.45 4.46
N ASN A 226 7.06 19.38 3.58
CA ASN A 226 6.58 20.50 2.80
C ASN A 226 6.20 21.65 3.74
N ALA A 227 6.43 22.88 3.30
CA ALA A 227 5.91 24.06 3.99
C ALA A 227 4.39 23.92 4.16
N PRO A 228 3.79 24.38 5.29
CA PRO A 228 2.36 24.28 5.50
C PRO A 228 1.59 24.90 4.33
N SER A 229 0.95 24.06 3.51
CA SER A 229 0.11 24.51 2.40
C SER A 229 -1.33 24.62 2.89
N PRO A 230 -1.98 25.80 2.78
CA PRO A 230 -3.32 25.99 3.36
C PRO A 230 -4.46 25.27 2.61
N GLN A 231 -4.22 24.61 1.46
CA GLN A 231 -5.28 24.31 0.49
C GLN A 231 -5.15 22.96 -0.25
N LEU A 232 -4.65 21.90 0.39
CA LEU A 232 -4.73 20.58 -0.23
C LEU A 232 -6.14 19.99 -0.05
N PRO A 233 -6.76 19.44 -1.11
CA PRO A 233 -8.06 18.81 -1.00
C PRO A 233 -7.98 17.60 -0.05
N PRO A 234 -9.03 17.35 0.74
CA PRO A 234 -9.04 16.21 1.65
C PRO A 234 -8.99 14.89 0.85
N LEU A 235 -8.18 13.93 1.30
CA LEU A 235 -8.05 12.61 0.68
C LEU A 235 -9.31 11.74 0.85
N VAL A 236 -10.13 12.06 1.84
CA VAL A 236 -11.42 11.42 2.10
C VAL A 236 -12.45 12.54 2.31
N PRO A 237 -13.64 12.49 1.69
CA PRO A 237 -14.70 13.43 2.04
C PRO A 237 -14.93 13.38 3.55
N ARG A 238 -15.03 14.54 4.20
CA ARG A 238 -15.34 14.58 5.65
C ARG A 238 -16.62 13.79 5.88
N LYS A 239 -16.59 12.83 6.82
CA LYS A 239 -17.81 12.21 7.33
C LYS A 239 -18.75 13.34 7.75
N ALA A 240 -19.92 13.44 7.14
CA ALA A 240 -20.99 14.25 7.71
C ALA A 240 -21.31 13.63 9.07
N GLY A 241 -21.21 14.45 10.12
CA GLY A 241 -21.52 14.04 11.49
C GLY A 241 -23.01 13.80 11.70
#